data_AF-A0A0G0DSY7-F1
#
_entry.id   AF-A0A0G0DSY7-F1
#
_cell.length_a   1.000
_cell.length_b   1.000
_cell.length_c   1.000
_cell.angle_alpha   90.00
_cell.angle_beta   90.00
_cell.angle_gamma   90.00
#
_symmetry.space_group_name_H-M   'P 1'
#
loop_
_entity.id
_entity.type
_entity.pdbx_description
1 polymer ?
#
loop_
_entity_poly.entity_id
_entity_poly.type
_entity_poly.pdbx_seq_one_letter_code
_entity_poly.pdbx_strand_id
1 'polypeptide(L)' 'MGKLEERFFGTKQETIIKPGNENTGPICRLLSKGLLKGNFILRGGNPTRYNFNFDRIYD' A
#
# COMPACT_ATOMS: atom_id res chain seq x y z
N MET A 1 -12.82 -8.38 0.40
CA MET A 1 -11.55 -7.94 0.99
C MET A 1 -10.55 -9.08 0.80
N GLY A 2 -9.44 -8.86 0.11
CA GLY A 2 -8.43 -9.89 -0.12
C GLY A 2 -7.63 -10.18 1.14
N LYS A 3 -7.05 -11.39 1.28
CA LYS A 3 -6.18 -11.80 2.41
C LYS A 3 -5.06 -10.81 2.76
N LEU A 4 -4.67 -9.98 1.80
CA LEU A 4 -3.63 -8.97 1.92
C LEU A 4 -4.18 -7.65 2.49
N GLU A 5 -5.41 -7.29 2.14
CA GLU A 5 -6.11 -6.13 2.74
C GLU A 5 -6.38 -6.39 4.23
N GLU A 6 -6.71 -7.62 4.63
CA GLU A 6 -6.84 -8.01 6.05
C GLU A 6 -5.52 -7.92 6.82
N ARG A 7 -4.37 -8.00 6.14
CA ARG A 7 -3.02 -7.90 6.74
C ARG A 7 -2.51 -6.48 6.90
N PHE A 8 -3.14 -5.48 6.27
CA PHE A 8 -2.74 -4.06 6.34
C PHE A 8 -3.83 -3.16 6.93
N PHE A 9 -5.09 -3.61 6.88
CA PHE A 9 -6.26 -2.93 7.41
C PHE A 9 -6.96 -3.89 8.37
N GLY A 10 -7.00 -3.55 9.67
CA GLY A 10 -7.74 -4.35 10.63
C GLY A 10 -9.25 -4.39 10.31
N THR A 11 -9.99 -5.27 10.99
CA THR A 11 -11.46 -5.44 10.87
C THR A 11 -12.30 -4.17 11.07
N LYS A 12 -11.67 -3.05 11.47
CA LYS A 12 -12.28 -1.74 11.70
C LYS A 12 -11.84 -0.63 10.72
N GLN A 13 -11.25 -0.96 9.56
CA GLN A 13 -10.62 0.03 8.67
C GLN A 13 -9.47 0.83 9.33
N GLU A 14 -9.00 0.43 10.53
CA GLU A 14 -7.81 1.03 11.12
C GLU A 14 -6.57 0.49 10.38
N THR A 15 -5.77 1.42 9.85
CA THR A 15 -4.45 1.10 9.31
C THR A 15 -3.56 0.58 10.44
N ILE A 16 -2.93 -0.57 10.24
CA ILE A 16 -2.00 -1.18 11.22
C ILE A 16 -0.77 -0.27 11.45
N ILE A 17 -0.50 0.61 10.50
CA ILE A 17 0.53 1.64 10.59
C ILE A 17 -0.05 2.84 11.35
N LYS A 18 0.24 2.92 12.65
CA LYS A 18 -0.03 4.12 13.45
C LYS A 18 1.16 5.06 13.36
N PRO A 19 0.97 6.36 13.03
CA PRO A 19 2.04 7.35 13.09
C PRO A 19 2.71 7.33 14.48
N GLY A 20 4.03 7.19 14.54
CA GLY A 20 4.79 7.14 15.80
C GLY A 20 5.12 5.75 16.34
N ASN A 21 4.69 4.65 15.70
CA ASN A 21 5.18 3.31 16.03
C ASN A 21 6.63 3.13 15.54
N GLU A 22 7.48 2.49 16.36
CA GLU A 22 8.86 2.10 16.02
C GLU A 22 8.97 1.34 14.69
N ASN A 23 7.91 0.60 14.32
CA ASN A 23 7.85 -0.19 13.10
C ASN A 23 7.36 0.59 11.87
N THR A 24 6.94 1.84 12.01
CA THR A 24 6.41 2.66 10.90
C THR A 24 7.47 2.91 9.82
N GLY A 25 8.70 3.21 10.22
CA GLY A 25 9.82 3.42 9.28
C GLY A 25 10.11 2.18 8.41
N PRO A 26 10.36 1.01 9.02
CA PRO A 26 10.55 -0.25 8.30
C PRO A 26 9.38 -0.63 7.39
N ILE A 27 8.14 -0.50 7.84
CA ILE A 27 6.96 -0.83 7.03
C ILE A 27 6.84 0.11 5.83
N CYS A 28 6.99 1.43 6.03
CA CYS A 28 6.97 2.39 4.92
C CYS A 28 8.08 2.13 3.90
N ARG A 29 9.28 1.72 4.35
CA ARG A 29 10.39 1.35 3.46
C ARG A 29 10.12 0.07 2.67
N LEU A 30 9.39 -0.88 3.25
CA LEU A 30 8.96 -2.09 2.55
C LEU A 30 7.90 -1.74 1.49
N LEU A 31 6.88 -0.96 1.88
CA LEU A 31 5.79 -0.54 0.99
C LEU A 31 6.28 0.35 -0.16
N SER A 32 7.34 1.15 0.03
CA SER A 32 7.87 2.01 -1.03
C SER A 32 8.41 1.22 -2.22
N LYS A 33 8.77 -0.06 -2.05
CA LYS A 33 9.14 -0.96 -3.17
C LYS A 33 7.97 -1.24 -4.11
N GLY A 34 6.76 -1.27 -3.57
CA GLY A 34 5.52 -1.49 -4.31
C GLY A 34 4.94 -0.23 -4.96
N LEU A 35 5.43 0.97 -4.59
CA LEU A 35 4.89 2.24 -5.07
C LEU A 35 5.52 2.65 -6.41
N LEU A 36 4.70 2.77 -7.45
CA LEU A 36 5.11 3.18 -8.79
C LEU A 36 4.71 4.63 -9.04
N LYS A 37 5.64 5.40 -9.61
CA LYS A 37 5.40 6.77 -10.07
C LYS A 37 5.34 6.80 -11.59
N GLY A 38 4.26 7.34 -12.14
CA GLY A 38 4.00 7.37 -13.58
C GLY A 38 2.55 7.76 -13.87
N ASN A 39 2.18 7.86 -15.14
CA ASN A 39 0.80 8.12 -15.50
C ASN A 39 0.05 6.79 -15.62
N PHE A 40 -0.88 6.53 -14.71
CA PHE A 40 -1.71 5.33 -14.71
C PHE A 40 -3.18 5.70 -14.85
N ILE A 41 -3.98 4.78 -15.37
CA ILE A 41 -5.43 4.88 -15.39
C ILE A 41 -5.98 3.74 -14.54
N LEU A 42 -6.71 4.10 -13.48
CA LEU A 42 -7.34 3.14 -12.57
C LEU A 42 -8.53 2.44 -13.23
N ARG A 43 -8.95 1.31 -12.67
CA ARG A 43 -10.22 0.67 -13.04
C ARG A 43 -11.35 1.65 -12.72
N GLY A 44 -12.00 2.17 -13.76
CA GLY A 44 -12.95 3.28 -13.68
C GLY A 44 -12.54 4.52 -14.49
N GLY A 45 -11.36 4.51 -15.14
CA GLY A 45 -10.94 5.58 -16.05
C GLY A 45 -10.27 6.78 -15.38
N ASN A 46 -10.18 6.78 -14.04
CA ASN A 46 -9.58 7.88 -13.30
C ASN A 46 -8.05 7.89 -13.46
N PRO A 47 -7.46 8.98 -13.96
CA PRO A 47 -6.01 9.10 -14.05
C PRO A 47 -5.40 9.30 -12.66
N THR A 48 -4.24 8.71 -12.44
CA THR A 48 -3.44 8.87 -11.23
C THR A 48 -1.95 8.93 -11.56
N ARG A 49 -1.17 9.63 -10.73
CA ARG A 49 0.30 9.67 -10.84
C ARG A 49 1.00 8.54 -10.08
N TYR A 50 0.24 7.77 -9.33
CA TYR A 50 0.75 6.74 -8.44
C TYR A 50 -0.09 5.48 -8.56
N ASN A 51 0.60 4.34 -8.65
CA ASN A 51 -0.03 3.03 -8.59
C ASN A 51 0.72 2.15 -7.59
N PHE A 52 -0.01 1.33 -6.84
CA PHE A 52 0.58 0.44 -5.85
C PHE A 52 0.49 -1.01 -6.33
N ASN A 53 1.61 -1.70 -6.38
CA ASN A 53 1.68 -3.11 -6.76
C ASN A 53 2.33 -3.93 -5.63
N PHE A 54 1.53 -4.81 -5.02
CA PHE A 54 1.99 -5.70 -3.94
C PHE A 54 2.96 -6.78 -4.42
N ASP A 55 2.90 -7.19 -5.69
CA ASP A 55 3.77 -8.24 -6.21
C ASP A 55 5.24 -7.80 -6.19
N ARG A 56 5.51 -6.49 -6.36
CA ARG A 56 6.87 -5.92 -6.29
C ARG A 56 7.45 -5.83 -4.87
N ILE A 57 6.69 -6.19 -3.84
CA ILE A 57 7.20 -6.25 -2.47
C ILE A 57 7.87 -7.62 -2.22
N TYR A 58 7.39 -8.66 -2.92
CA TYR A 58 7.80 -10.06 -2.72
C TYR A 58 8.82 -10.54 -3.77
N ASP A 59 8.91 -9.88 -4.93
CA ASP A 59 10.05 -9.95 -5.86
C ASP A 59 11.26 -9.13 -5.35
#